data_AF-B7GRH7-F1
#
_entry.id   AF-B7GRH7-F1
#
_cell.length_a   1.000
_cell.length_b   1.000
_cell.length_c   1.000
_cell.angle_alpha   90.00
_cell.angle_beta   90.00
_cell.angle_gamma   90.00
#
_symmetry.space_group_name_H-M   'P 1'
#
loop_
_entity.id
_entity.type
_entity.pdbx_description
1 polymer ?
#
loop_
_entity_poly.entity_id
_entity_poly.type
_entity_poly.pdbx_seq_one_letter_code
_entity_poly.pdbx_strand_id
1 'polypeptide(L)'
;MLRTTPGLLREFERSYHANVLDRKNAPTGPLGPDARSVIESRSGHDLSDAVLALDARIVRELLADTSIIRYDGERLTAAPSLAPVPESYVTEVDVDVLEPGERPQLAGELIHRQIDAVNYPLLLDMWRRATDLKRSARQRREAYGMFRTGLDLLDLDPVMYRMLDLNPAGMGHWLPALAKANEGKTFFRIPKTTIAKVPMTLLQLSRVEYESLTAATLDVVDRWAQAAFGLNPDGEYFIKTGTFSSKYDYRNAHVTGPHEVAQIGEYLLYIQSQAVGMAGPLNEPAMYGVSTTNEMVVREYIPDRLGLPTIYMGLPLRCEYRCFIDCDTKEPLGIHPYWDPKVMNHRFRDWPDSDNPHMRHDAVAYAMREPSLMREYEATKSLVAAHVKELLPGLDLAGQWSLDVMRDGDEYWLIDMAPAERSAYYGQTVPKGKRRPMVENWIPELEGKR
;
A
#
# COMPACT_ATOMS: atom_id res chain seq x y z
N MET A 1 28.44 7.54 22.15
CA MET A 1 28.14 6.57 23.23
C MET A 1 27.16 5.50 22.76
N LEU A 2 25.94 5.83 22.30
CA LEU A 2 24.99 4.82 21.81
C LEU A 2 25.53 3.96 20.64
N ARG A 3 26.32 4.56 19.71
CA ARG A 3 26.95 3.84 18.58
C ARG A 3 28.01 2.80 18.99
N THR A 4 28.55 2.87 20.20
CA THR A 4 29.75 2.13 20.61
C THR A 4 29.50 1.17 21.77
N THR A 5 28.29 1.16 22.35
CA THR A 5 27.96 0.37 23.53
C THR A 5 26.60 -0.32 23.33
N PRO A 6 26.56 -1.61 22.95
CA PRO A 6 25.31 -2.33 22.66
C PRO A 6 24.29 -2.34 23.80
N GLY A 7 24.76 -2.28 25.05
CA GLY A 7 23.88 -2.18 26.22
C GLY A 7 23.05 -0.89 26.26
N LEU A 8 23.65 0.24 25.85
CA LEU A 8 22.98 1.54 25.85
C LEU A 8 21.92 1.66 24.76
N LEU A 9 22.12 1.02 23.59
CA LEU A 9 21.09 0.97 22.55
C LEU A 9 19.87 0.17 23.04
N ARG A 10 20.07 -0.99 23.66
CA ARG A 10 18.96 -1.77 24.24
C ARG A 10 18.22 -1.00 25.33
N GLU A 11 18.92 -0.22 26.13
CA GLU A 11 18.31 0.63 27.15
C GLU A 11 17.54 1.81 26.53
N PHE A 12 18.07 2.41 25.46
CA PHE A 12 17.39 3.45 24.69
C PHE A 12 16.06 2.95 24.11
N GLU A 13 16.07 1.81 23.40
CA GLU A 13 14.86 1.18 22.84
C GLU A 13 13.88 0.80 23.96
N ARG A 14 14.35 0.16 25.04
CA ARG A 14 13.51 -0.20 26.18
C ARG A 14 12.84 1.02 26.81
N SER A 15 13.57 2.12 26.94
CA SER A 15 13.05 3.37 27.47
C SER A 15 12.01 3.98 26.55
N TYR A 16 12.24 3.98 25.24
CA TYR A 16 11.28 4.44 24.24
C TYR A 16 9.98 3.64 24.31
N HIS A 17 10.07 2.31 24.32
CA HIS A 17 8.93 1.41 24.48
C HIS A 17 8.13 1.72 25.75
N ALA A 18 8.79 1.69 26.92
CA ALA A 18 8.13 1.86 28.21
C ALA A 18 7.52 3.26 28.42
N ASN A 19 8.11 4.31 27.84
CA ASN A 19 7.74 5.70 28.13
C ASN A 19 7.01 6.42 27.00
N VAL A 20 6.99 5.85 25.79
CA VAL A 20 6.38 6.46 24.61
C VAL A 20 5.48 5.46 23.89
N LEU A 21 6.05 4.40 23.30
CA LEU A 21 5.35 3.57 22.33
C LEU A 21 4.24 2.72 22.95
N ASP A 22 4.52 2.06 24.08
CA ASP A 22 3.61 1.08 24.68
C ASP A 22 2.66 1.73 25.71
N ARG A 23 2.61 3.06 25.75
CA ARG A 23 1.72 3.79 26.66
C ARG A 23 0.30 3.80 26.12
N LYS A 24 -0.68 3.67 27.03
CA LYS A 24 -2.10 3.80 26.71
C LYS A 24 -2.48 5.11 25.99
N ASN A 25 -1.74 6.18 26.28
CA ASN A 25 -1.90 7.50 25.64
C ASN A 25 -0.65 7.84 24.80
N ALA A 26 -0.09 6.86 24.09
CA ALA A 26 1.00 7.10 23.17
C ALA A 26 0.61 8.20 22.17
N PRO A 27 1.53 9.11 21.79
CA PRO A 27 1.29 10.02 20.69
C PRO A 27 0.92 9.23 19.43
N THR A 28 0.12 9.84 18.56
CA THR A 28 -0.18 9.24 17.26
C THR A 28 1.03 9.30 16.33
N GLY A 29 1.05 8.40 15.35
CA GLY A 29 1.99 8.46 14.25
C GLY A 29 1.70 9.67 13.33
N PRO A 30 2.56 9.92 12.34
CA PRO A 30 2.42 11.05 11.42
C PRO A 30 1.11 11.08 10.62
N LEU A 31 0.42 9.94 10.50
CA LEU A 31 -0.84 9.80 9.75
C LEU A 31 -2.07 9.64 10.66
N GLY A 32 -1.92 9.77 11.98
CA GLY A 32 -2.99 9.54 12.95
C GLY A 32 -2.78 8.26 13.76
N PRO A 33 -3.84 7.72 14.39
CA PRO A 33 -3.74 6.48 15.17
C PRO A 33 -3.38 5.29 14.28
N ASP A 34 -2.76 4.27 14.87
CA ASP A 34 -2.50 3.00 14.21
C ASP A 34 -3.76 2.13 14.14
N ALA A 35 -3.79 1.23 13.14
CA ALA A 35 -4.87 0.30 12.87
C ALA A 35 -5.21 -0.53 14.12
N ARG A 36 -4.18 -1.07 14.79
CA ARG A 36 -4.35 -1.90 16.00
C ARG A 36 -5.17 -1.17 17.06
N SER A 37 -4.78 0.05 17.40
CA SER A 37 -5.45 0.86 18.40
C SER A 37 -6.90 1.18 18.03
N VAL A 38 -7.17 1.47 16.75
CA VAL A 38 -8.53 1.73 16.25
C VAL A 38 -9.38 0.46 16.32
N ILE A 39 -8.85 -0.68 15.88
CA ILE A 39 -9.53 -1.97 15.85
C ILE A 39 -9.82 -2.48 17.27
N GLU A 40 -8.84 -2.45 18.16
CA GLU A 40 -9.01 -2.86 19.56
C GLU A 40 -10.08 -2.03 20.28
N SER A 41 -10.19 -0.73 19.96
CA SER A 41 -11.22 0.15 20.52
C SER A 41 -12.66 -0.22 20.13
N ARG A 42 -12.82 -1.06 19.10
CA ARG A 42 -14.10 -1.51 18.54
C ARG A 42 -14.36 -2.99 18.76
N SER A 43 -13.37 -3.72 19.28
CA SER A 43 -13.48 -5.13 19.62
C SER A 43 -14.45 -5.36 20.79
N GLY A 44 -15.11 -6.53 20.81
CA GLY A 44 -15.98 -6.95 21.92
C GLY A 44 -17.47 -7.08 21.60
N HIS A 45 -17.86 -7.11 20.32
CA HIS A 45 -19.22 -7.43 19.90
C HIS A 45 -19.33 -8.88 19.42
N ASP A 46 -19.93 -9.74 20.25
CA ASP A 46 -20.27 -11.10 19.83
C ASP A 46 -21.36 -11.06 18.74
N LEU A 47 -21.10 -11.69 17.60
CA LEU A 47 -22.06 -11.78 16.51
C LEU A 47 -23.02 -12.95 16.73
N SER A 48 -24.31 -12.75 16.42
CA SER A 48 -25.31 -13.82 16.51
C SER A 48 -25.11 -14.86 15.40
N ASP A 49 -25.58 -16.09 15.62
CA ASP A 49 -25.51 -17.15 14.60
C ASP A 49 -26.18 -16.77 13.27
N ALA A 50 -27.23 -15.94 13.32
CA ALA A 50 -27.91 -15.43 12.14
C ALA A 50 -27.03 -14.49 11.32
N VAL A 51 -26.29 -13.59 11.99
CA VAL A 51 -25.30 -12.71 11.36
C VAL A 51 -24.20 -13.55 10.73
N LEU A 52 -23.62 -14.50 11.49
CA LEU A 52 -22.54 -15.35 11.01
C LEU A 52 -22.92 -16.19 9.78
N ALA A 53 -24.17 -16.66 9.71
CA ALA A 53 -24.70 -17.40 8.57
C ALA A 53 -24.83 -16.51 7.32
N LEU A 54 -25.25 -15.25 7.50
CA LEU A 54 -25.33 -14.27 6.42
C LEU A 54 -23.93 -13.87 5.93
N ASP A 55 -23.01 -13.59 6.85
CA ASP A 55 -21.62 -13.24 6.55
C ASP A 55 -20.94 -14.34 5.72
N ALA A 56 -21.18 -15.60 6.04
CA ALA A 56 -20.65 -16.72 5.26
C ALA A 56 -21.16 -16.75 3.80
N ARG A 57 -22.39 -16.28 3.53
CA ARG A 57 -22.90 -16.12 2.16
C ARG A 57 -22.19 -14.96 1.47
N ILE A 58 -22.11 -13.81 2.15
CA ILE A 58 -21.46 -12.61 1.62
C ILE A 58 -19.99 -12.88 1.27
N VAL A 59 -19.24 -13.53 2.16
CA VAL A 59 -17.84 -13.89 1.92
C VAL A 59 -17.68 -14.76 0.66
N ARG A 60 -18.60 -15.71 0.41
CA ARG A 60 -18.56 -16.52 -0.82
C ARG A 60 -18.80 -15.70 -2.07
N GLU A 61 -19.73 -14.75 -2.04
CA GLU A 61 -19.97 -13.81 -3.15
C GLU A 61 -18.72 -12.98 -3.43
N LEU A 62 -18.12 -12.40 -2.38
CA LEU A 62 -16.91 -11.59 -2.52
C LEU A 62 -15.73 -12.40 -3.07
N LEU A 63 -15.55 -13.65 -2.61
CA LEU A 63 -14.51 -14.54 -3.14
C LEU A 63 -14.77 -14.93 -4.60
N ALA A 64 -16.02 -15.06 -5.01
CA ALA A 64 -16.36 -15.32 -6.42
C ALA A 64 -15.94 -14.14 -7.32
N ASP A 65 -16.03 -12.92 -6.80
CA ASP A 65 -15.64 -11.68 -7.49
C ASP A 65 -14.16 -11.28 -7.26
N THR A 66 -13.40 -12.08 -6.51
CA THR A 66 -11.98 -11.79 -6.20
C THR A 66 -11.06 -12.53 -7.15
N SER A 67 -10.29 -11.79 -7.95
CA SER A 67 -9.15 -12.34 -8.68
C SER A 67 -7.85 -12.16 -7.91
N ILE A 68 -6.94 -13.12 -7.97
CA ILE A 68 -5.62 -13.03 -7.33
C ILE A 68 -4.47 -13.25 -8.30
N ILE A 69 -3.34 -12.62 -7.98
CA ILE A 69 -2.02 -12.97 -8.50
C ILE A 69 -1.16 -13.38 -7.30
N ARG A 70 -0.56 -14.57 -7.36
CA ARG A 70 0.30 -15.10 -6.30
C ARG A 70 1.69 -15.43 -6.84
N TYR A 71 2.70 -14.86 -6.21
CA TYR A 71 4.09 -15.24 -6.34
C TYR A 71 4.52 -16.05 -5.11
N ASP A 72 4.88 -17.31 -5.29
CA ASP A 72 5.21 -18.23 -4.19
C ASP A 72 6.71 -18.25 -3.80
N GLY A 73 7.50 -17.34 -4.38
CA GLY A 73 8.96 -17.28 -4.24
C GLY A 73 9.69 -17.76 -5.50
N GLU A 74 9.01 -18.52 -6.36
CA GLU A 74 9.58 -19.08 -7.60
C GLU A 74 8.67 -18.87 -8.81
N ARG A 75 7.35 -19.04 -8.65
CA ARG A 75 6.37 -19.07 -9.73
C ARG A 75 5.25 -18.07 -9.49
N LEU A 76 4.77 -17.51 -10.60
CA LEU A 76 3.53 -16.74 -10.66
C LEU A 76 2.36 -17.67 -10.97
N THR A 77 1.29 -17.51 -10.21
CA THR A 77 -0.01 -18.10 -10.49
C THR A 77 -1.07 -17.01 -10.45
N ALA A 78 -2.11 -17.15 -11.25
CA ALA A 78 -3.25 -16.25 -11.25
C ALA A 78 -4.54 -17.06 -11.20
N ALA A 79 -5.51 -16.59 -10.43
CA ALA A 79 -6.85 -17.14 -10.40
C ALA A 79 -7.82 -16.00 -10.67
N PRO A 80 -8.68 -16.10 -11.70
CA PRO A 80 -9.65 -15.04 -12.00
C PRO A 80 -10.79 -14.96 -10.98
N SER A 81 -10.95 -16.00 -10.16
CA SER A 81 -11.97 -16.12 -9.12
C SER A 81 -11.49 -17.11 -8.06
N LEU A 82 -11.90 -16.93 -6.81
CA LEU A 82 -11.56 -17.80 -5.68
C LEU A 82 -12.69 -18.70 -5.21
N ALA A 83 -13.91 -18.47 -5.67
CA ALA A 83 -15.07 -19.29 -5.37
C ALA A 83 -15.99 -19.41 -6.60
N PRO A 84 -16.78 -20.49 -6.74
CA PRO A 84 -17.80 -20.55 -7.78
C PRO A 84 -18.79 -19.40 -7.64
N VAL A 85 -19.30 -18.90 -8.77
CA VAL A 85 -20.38 -17.91 -8.78
C VAL A 85 -21.59 -18.49 -8.03
N PRO A 86 -22.12 -17.79 -7.02
CA PRO A 86 -23.29 -18.25 -6.26
C PRO A 86 -24.53 -18.40 -7.14
N GLU A 87 -25.39 -19.39 -6.82
CA GLU A 87 -26.68 -19.56 -7.50
C GLU A 87 -27.62 -18.37 -7.26
N SER A 88 -27.51 -17.74 -6.10
CA SER A 88 -28.28 -16.57 -5.69
C SER A 88 -27.43 -15.68 -4.80
N TYR A 89 -27.45 -14.38 -5.08
CA TYR A 89 -26.80 -13.37 -4.26
C TYR A 89 -27.67 -12.95 -3.07
N VAL A 90 -27.03 -12.49 -2.01
CA VAL A 90 -27.66 -11.83 -0.87
C VAL A 90 -28.36 -10.55 -1.34
N THR A 91 -29.61 -10.42 -0.90
CA THR A 91 -30.51 -9.31 -1.23
C THR A 91 -30.76 -8.41 -0.02
N GLU A 92 -31.34 -7.24 -0.23
CA GLU A 92 -31.74 -6.34 0.87
C GLU A 92 -32.68 -7.06 1.86
N VAL A 93 -33.57 -7.93 1.36
CA VAL A 93 -34.50 -8.72 2.19
C VAL A 93 -33.75 -9.66 3.14
N ASP A 94 -32.64 -10.25 2.69
CA ASP A 94 -31.81 -11.12 3.54
C ASP A 94 -31.15 -10.31 4.68
N VAL A 95 -30.69 -9.09 4.38
CA VAL A 95 -30.04 -8.20 5.34
C VAL A 95 -31.05 -7.58 6.32
N ASP A 96 -32.25 -7.23 5.84
CA ASP A 96 -33.30 -6.57 6.61
C ASP A 96 -33.90 -7.42 7.73
N VAL A 97 -33.63 -8.73 7.73
CA VAL A 97 -33.95 -9.64 8.84
C VAL A 97 -33.17 -9.31 10.12
N LEU A 98 -32.01 -8.67 10.00
CA LEU A 98 -31.16 -8.28 11.13
C LEU A 98 -31.53 -6.89 11.67
N GLU A 99 -31.22 -6.62 12.93
CA GLU A 99 -31.39 -5.29 13.52
C GLU A 99 -30.41 -4.28 12.89
N PRO A 100 -30.77 -2.99 12.73
CA PRO A 100 -29.97 -2.01 12.00
C PRO A 100 -28.48 -1.92 12.39
N GLY A 101 -28.15 -2.08 13.68
CA GLY A 101 -26.76 -2.05 14.17
C GLY A 101 -25.95 -3.33 13.93
N GLU A 102 -26.61 -4.43 13.56
CA GLU A 102 -26.01 -5.74 13.33
C GLU A 102 -25.87 -6.08 11.84
N ARG A 103 -26.41 -5.23 10.96
CA ARG A 103 -26.42 -5.47 9.52
C ARG A 103 -25.02 -5.33 8.92
N PRO A 104 -24.59 -6.29 8.08
CA PRO A 104 -23.49 -6.06 7.16
C PRO A 104 -23.83 -4.89 6.22
N GLN A 105 -22.86 -4.03 5.96
CA GLN A 105 -22.99 -2.88 5.06
C GLN A 105 -22.50 -3.20 3.64
N LEU A 106 -22.39 -4.48 3.27
CA LEU A 106 -22.21 -4.87 1.88
C LEU A 106 -22.67 -6.30 1.64
N ALA A 107 -22.82 -6.63 0.36
CA ALA A 107 -22.85 -8.00 -0.16
C ALA A 107 -22.15 -8.03 -1.53
N GLY A 108 -22.27 -9.11 -2.30
CA GLY A 108 -21.74 -9.16 -3.66
C GLY A 108 -22.28 -8.04 -4.55
N GLU A 109 -23.60 -7.82 -4.54
CA GLU A 109 -24.26 -6.78 -5.35
C GLU A 109 -24.78 -5.58 -4.53
N LEU A 110 -24.79 -5.68 -3.20
CA LEU A 110 -25.22 -4.59 -2.32
C LEU A 110 -24.04 -3.70 -1.95
N ILE A 111 -24.10 -2.43 -2.35
CA ILE A 111 -23.04 -1.44 -2.16
C ILE A 111 -23.46 -0.35 -1.18
N HIS A 112 -22.62 -0.05 -0.18
CA HIS A 112 -22.87 1.03 0.76
C HIS A 112 -22.27 2.35 0.27
N ARG A 113 -23.14 3.25 -0.18
CA ARG A 113 -22.79 4.56 -0.73
C ARG A 113 -23.17 5.69 0.23
N GLN A 114 -22.42 6.78 0.17
CA GLN A 114 -22.77 8.03 0.86
C GLN A 114 -23.73 8.87 0.04
N ILE A 115 -23.63 8.79 -1.30
CA ILE A 115 -24.41 9.58 -2.23
C ILE A 115 -25.03 8.65 -3.27
N ASP A 116 -26.35 8.74 -3.43
CA ASP A 116 -27.07 8.04 -4.50
C ASP A 116 -26.90 8.77 -5.85
N ALA A 117 -25.69 8.74 -6.39
CA ALA A 117 -25.34 9.35 -7.68
C ALA A 117 -24.25 8.56 -8.41
N VAL A 118 -24.22 8.69 -9.74
CA VAL A 118 -23.16 8.14 -10.59
C VAL A 118 -22.07 9.19 -10.76
N ASN A 119 -20.81 8.84 -10.45
CA ASN A 119 -19.72 9.79 -10.26
C ASN A 119 -18.78 9.92 -11.48
N TYR A 120 -18.62 8.86 -12.28
CA TYR A 120 -17.70 8.86 -13.43
C TYR A 120 -17.92 10.01 -14.43
N PRO A 121 -19.14 10.52 -14.72
CA PRO A 121 -19.30 11.61 -15.69
C PRO A 121 -18.58 12.88 -15.25
N LEU A 122 -18.56 13.16 -13.93
CA LEU A 122 -17.81 14.28 -13.37
C LEU A 122 -16.31 14.07 -13.57
N LEU A 123 -15.80 12.87 -13.30
CA LEU A 123 -14.38 12.55 -13.47
C LEU A 123 -13.95 12.64 -14.94
N LEU A 124 -14.76 12.12 -15.86
CA LEU A 124 -14.49 12.22 -17.30
C LEU A 124 -14.46 13.67 -17.79
N ASP A 125 -15.36 14.53 -17.31
CA ASP A 125 -15.31 15.95 -17.65
C ASP A 125 -14.05 16.63 -17.09
N MET A 126 -13.65 16.31 -15.85
CA MET A 126 -12.40 16.83 -15.28
C MET A 126 -11.17 16.34 -16.06
N TRP A 127 -11.12 15.06 -16.44
CA TRP A 127 -10.07 14.50 -17.29
C TRP A 127 -10.01 15.16 -18.67
N ARG A 128 -11.15 15.35 -19.32
CA ARG A 128 -11.26 16.07 -20.60
C ARG A 128 -10.73 17.50 -20.48
N ARG A 129 -11.05 18.21 -19.40
CA ARG A 129 -10.53 19.56 -19.13
C ARG A 129 -9.02 19.54 -18.83
N ALA A 130 -8.51 18.50 -18.18
CA ALA A 130 -7.09 18.33 -17.88
C ALA A 130 -6.26 18.11 -19.16
N THR A 131 -6.82 17.45 -20.15
CA THR A 131 -6.16 17.10 -21.42
C THR A 131 -6.40 18.10 -22.55
N ASP A 132 -7.35 19.03 -22.41
CA ASP A 132 -7.67 20.05 -23.42
C ASP A 132 -6.56 21.11 -23.56
N LEU A 133 -5.78 21.01 -24.64
CA LEU A 133 -4.67 21.92 -24.96
C LEU A 133 -5.10 23.37 -25.20
N LYS A 134 -6.39 23.66 -25.38
CA LYS A 134 -6.91 25.04 -25.47
C LYS A 134 -6.94 25.74 -24.12
N ARG A 135 -6.88 25.00 -23.01
CA ARG A 135 -6.85 25.53 -21.65
C ARG A 135 -5.43 25.87 -21.20
N SER A 136 -5.32 26.86 -20.32
CA SER A 136 -4.04 27.22 -19.72
C SER A 136 -3.45 26.05 -18.90
N ALA A 137 -2.12 26.03 -18.74
CA ALA A 137 -1.44 25.01 -17.94
C ALA A 137 -1.95 24.94 -16.48
N ARG A 138 -2.32 26.10 -15.90
CA ARG A 138 -2.91 26.18 -14.57
C ARG A 138 -4.27 25.49 -14.51
N GLN A 139 -5.19 25.85 -15.42
CA GLN A 139 -6.53 25.25 -15.48
C GLN A 139 -6.48 23.74 -15.74
N ARG A 140 -5.54 23.28 -16.58
CA ARG A 140 -5.33 21.85 -16.81
C ARG A 140 -4.87 21.12 -15.55
N ARG A 141 -3.95 21.73 -14.78
CA ARG A 141 -3.45 21.18 -13.51
C ARG A 141 -4.54 21.15 -12.44
N GLU A 142 -5.34 22.20 -12.33
CA GLU A 142 -6.48 22.26 -11.40
C GLU A 142 -7.51 21.18 -11.74
N ALA A 143 -7.88 21.03 -13.01
CA ALA A 143 -8.80 19.99 -13.46
C ALA A 143 -8.25 18.58 -13.22
N TYR A 144 -6.95 18.36 -13.46
CA TYR A 144 -6.29 17.08 -13.16
C TYR A 144 -6.31 16.78 -11.65
N GLY A 145 -6.04 17.79 -10.81
CA GLY A 145 -6.13 17.65 -9.36
C GLY A 145 -7.54 17.25 -8.92
N MET A 146 -8.57 17.92 -9.43
CA MET A 146 -9.98 17.55 -9.16
C MET A 146 -10.33 16.14 -9.63
N PHE A 147 -9.85 15.73 -10.81
CA PHE A 147 -10.02 14.36 -11.32
C PHE A 147 -9.41 13.34 -10.35
N ARG A 148 -8.15 13.51 -9.96
CA ARG A 148 -7.44 12.56 -9.08
C ARG A 148 -8.03 12.53 -7.67
N THR A 149 -8.35 13.68 -7.09
CA THR A 149 -9.04 13.77 -5.80
C THR A 149 -10.39 13.06 -5.86
N GLY A 150 -11.18 13.27 -6.92
CA GLY A 150 -12.46 12.60 -7.07
C GLY A 150 -12.35 11.09 -7.26
N LEU A 151 -11.30 10.60 -7.94
CA LEU A 151 -11.06 9.17 -8.12
C LEU A 151 -10.76 8.44 -6.80
N ASP A 152 -10.12 9.12 -5.85
CA ASP A 152 -9.83 8.56 -4.53
C ASP A 152 -11.02 8.67 -3.57
N LEU A 153 -11.81 9.75 -3.62
CA LEU A 153 -12.83 10.04 -2.60
C LEU A 153 -14.27 9.66 -2.95
N LEU A 154 -14.67 9.79 -4.22
CA LEU A 154 -16.08 9.61 -4.58
C LEU A 154 -16.48 8.14 -4.53
N ASP A 155 -17.75 7.89 -4.19
CA ASP A 155 -18.35 6.56 -4.22
C ASP A 155 -18.08 5.87 -5.56
N LEU A 156 -17.68 4.60 -5.50
CA LEU A 156 -17.32 3.81 -6.66
C LEU A 156 -18.54 3.49 -7.51
N ASP A 157 -18.33 3.62 -8.81
CA ASP A 157 -19.16 3.05 -9.85
C ASP A 157 -18.30 2.14 -10.77
N PRO A 158 -18.92 1.30 -11.61
CA PRO A 158 -18.19 0.35 -12.43
C PRO A 158 -17.15 0.97 -13.35
N VAL A 159 -17.35 2.20 -13.82
CA VAL A 159 -16.38 2.89 -14.69
C VAL A 159 -15.19 3.34 -13.85
N MET A 160 -15.43 3.97 -12.71
CA MET A 160 -14.38 4.37 -11.77
C MET A 160 -13.53 3.18 -11.32
N TYR A 161 -14.17 2.05 -10.98
CA TYR A 161 -13.46 0.84 -10.58
C TYR A 161 -12.51 0.34 -11.69
N ARG A 162 -12.90 0.46 -12.96
CA ARG A 162 -12.04 0.15 -14.12
C ARG A 162 -10.99 1.23 -14.40
N MET A 163 -11.18 2.48 -13.97
CA MET A 163 -10.12 3.49 -14.02
C MET A 163 -8.98 3.12 -13.07
N LEU A 164 -9.28 2.53 -11.91
CA LEU A 164 -8.26 2.11 -10.93
C LEU A 164 -7.31 1.03 -11.50
N ASP A 165 -7.81 0.16 -12.38
CA ASP A 165 -7.00 -0.85 -13.10
C ASP A 165 -5.88 -0.25 -13.96
N LEU A 166 -6.01 1.03 -14.33
CA LEU A 166 -5.10 1.72 -15.24
C LEU A 166 -3.93 2.39 -14.51
N ASN A 167 -3.87 2.32 -13.18
CA ASN A 167 -2.75 2.90 -12.45
C ASN A 167 -1.50 2.02 -12.61
N PRO A 168 -0.46 2.47 -13.35
CA PRO A 168 0.75 1.65 -13.54
C PRO A 168 1.49 1.39 -12.23
N ALA A 169 1.26 2.19 -11.18
CA ALA A 169 1.88 1.96 -9.87
C ALA A 169 1.29 0.75 -9.12
N GLY A 170 0.17 0.19 -9.57
CA GLY A 170 -0.44 -1.00 -8.95
C GLY A 170 0.49 -2.20 -9.01
N MET A 171 0.64 -2.90 -7.89
CA MET A 171 1.54 -4.05 -7.77
C MET A 171 1.19 -5.18 -8.73
N GLY A 172 -0.10 -5.38 -9.03
CA GLY A 172 -0.55 -6.37 -10.01
C GLY A 172 -0.08 -6.07 -11.43
N HIS A 173 0.28 -4.81 -11.74
CA HIS A 173 0.83 -4.43 -13.03
C HIS A 173 2.33 -4.75 -13.14
N TRP A 174 3.14 -4.32 -12.17
CA TRP A 174 4.60 -4.40 -12.28
C TRP A 174 5.22 -5.69 -11.72
N LEU A 175 4.63 -6.30 -10.68
CA LEU A 175 5.24 -7.48 -10.04
C LEU A 175 5.34 -8.67 -11.00
N PRO A 176 4.33 -9.01 -11.84
CA PRO A 176 4.46 -10.13 -12.76
C PRO A 176 5.62 -9.98 -13.74
N ALA A 177 5.79 -8.78 -14.30
CA ALA A 177 6.89 -8.47 -15.21
C ALA A 177 8.25 -8.54 -14.50
N LEU A 178 8.33 -8.04 -13.26
CA LEU A 178 9.55 -8.07 -12.46
C LEU A 178 9.96 -9.50 -12.06
N ALA A 179 9.01 -10.32 -11.61
CA ALA A 179 9.26 -11.71 -11.26
C ALA A 179 9.72 -12.52 -12.47
N LYS A 180 9.07 -12.35 -13.63
CA LYS A 180 9.52 -12.94 -14.89
C LYS A 180 10.92 -12.47 -15.30
N ALA A 181 11.22 -11.18 -15.14
CA ALA A 181 12.55 -10.63 -15.41
C ALA A 181 13.63 -11.21 -14.48
N ASN A 182 13.26 -11.60 -13.25
CA ASN A 182 14.15 -12.20 -12.27
C ASN A 182 14.26 -13.74 -12.40
N GLU A 183 13.44 -14.38 -13.23
CA GLU A 183 13.45 -15.83 -13.40
C GLU A 183 14.84 -16.35 -13.83
N GLY A 184 15.29 -17.42 -13.16
CA GLY A 184 16.61 -18.03 -13.37
C GLY A 184 17.80 -17.22 -12.84
N LYS A 185 17.57 -16.03 -12.25
CA LYS A 185 18.61 -15.23 -11.59
C LYS A 185 18.59 -15.49 -10.09
N THR A 186 19.77 -15.51 -9.47
CA THR A 186 19.91 -15.87 -8.04
C THR A 186 20.31 -14.70 -7.15
N PHE A 187 20.64 -13.53 -7.73
CA PHE A 187 21.10 -12.39 -6.96
C PHE A 187 19.99 -11.74 -6.14
N PHE A 188 18.87 -11.44 -6.79
CA PHE A 188 17.73 -10.82 -6.14
C PHE A 188 16.69 -11.83 -5.68
N ARG A 189 16.14 -11.59 -4.51
CA ARG A 189 14.96 -12.25 -3.98
C ARG A 189 13.74 -11.36 -4.14
N ILE A 190 12.58 -11.98 -4.32
CA ILE A 190 11.28 -11.32 -4.28
C ILE A 190 10.50 -12.00 -3.14
N PRO A 191 9.97 -11.24 -2.17
CA PRO A 191 9.11 -11.79 -1.14
C PRO A 191 7.90 -12.51 -1.75
N LYS A 192 7.55 -13.68 -1.23
CA LYS A 192 6.24 -14.31 -1.48
C LYS A 192 5.16 -13.27 -1.32
N THR A 193 4.28 -13.18 -2.30
CA THR A 193 3.32 -12.09 -2.41
C THR A 193 2.01 -12.64 -2.96
N THR A 194 0.90 -12.29 -2.33
CA THR A 194 -0.45 -12.45 -2.88
C THR A 194 -1.07 -11.08 -3.05
N ILE A 195 -1.53 -10.80 -4.27
CA ILE A 195 -2.22 -9.57 -4.66
C ILE A 195 -3.67 -9.97 -4.94
N ALA A 196 -4.61 -9.40 -4.20
CA ALA A 196 -6.04 -9.58 -4.44
C ALA A 196 -6.61 -8.32 -5.07
N LYS A 197 -7.29 -8.49 -6.21
CA LYS A 197 -8.16 -7.46 -6.75
C LYS A 197 -9.45 -7.47 -5.93
N VAL A 198 -9.66 -6.41 -5.17
CA VAL A 198 -10.70 -6.29 -4.15
C VAL A 198 -12.05 -6.10 -4.83
N PRO A 199 -13.11 -6.85 -4.48
CA PRO A 199 -14.46 -6.61 -4.99
C PRO A 199 -14.90 -5.16 -4.80
N MET A 200 -15.63 -4.60 -5.76
CA MET A 200 -16.00 -3.17 -5.74
C MET A 200 -16.82 -2.80 -4.50
N THR A 201 -17.73 -3.67 -4.06
CA THR A 201 -18.57 -3.44 -2.87
C THR A 201 -17.75 -3.40 -1.58
N LEU A 202 -16.73 -4.25 -1.46
CA LEU A 202 -15.77 -4.22 -0.34
C LEU A 202 -14.89 -2.97 -0.42
N LEU A 203 -14.32 -2.67 -1.59
CA LEU A 203 -13.43 -1.52 -1.76
C LEU A 203 -14.15 -0.19 -1.45
N GLN A 204 -15.44 -0.12 -1.75
CA GLN A 204 -16.28 1.04 -1.45
C GLN A 204 -16.32 1.37 0.05
N LEU A 205 -16.21 0.39 0.94
CA LEU A 205 -16.14 0.65 2.38
C LEU A 205 -14.97 1.57 2.76
N SER A 206 -13.90 1.58 1.97
CA SER A 206 -12.75 2.46 2.24
C SER A 206 -13.06 3.95 2.03
N ARG A 207 -14.21 4.27 1.42
CA ARG A 207 -14.60 5.64 1.08
C ARG A 207 -15.63 6.22 2.03
N VAL A 208 -16.25 5.38 2.85
CA VAL A 208 -17.17 5.82 3.91
C VAL A 208 -16.40 6.06 5.22
N GLU A 209 -17.08 6.67 6.20
CA GLU A 209 -16.50 6.87 7.53
C GLU A 209 -16.20 5.52 8.17
N TYR A 210 -14.93 5.22 8.42
CA TYR A 210 -14.49 3.91 8.93
C TYR A 210 -15.17 3.56 10.26
N GLU A 211 -15.33 4.56 11.12
CA GLU A 211 -15.96 4.47 12.44
C GLU A 211 -17.46 4.11 12.35
N SER A 212 -18.10 4.32 11.21
CA SER A 212 -19.51 3.95 10.98
C SER A 212 -19.72 2.48 10.64
N LEU A 213 -18.64 1.72 10.42
CA LEU A 213 -18.73 0.30 10.02
C LEU A 213 -19.24 -0.60 11.16
N THR A 214 -20.13 -1.55 10.85
CA THR A 214 -20.66 -2.51 11.84
C THR A 214 -19.66 -3.64 12.12
N ALA A 215 -19.78 -4.29 13.27
CA ALA A 215 -18.96 -5.45 13.62
C ALA A 215 -19.12 -6.60 12.60
N ALA A 216 -20.34 -6.82 12.08
CA ALA A 216 -20.62 -7.79 11.02
C ALA A 216 -19.87 -7.46 9.73
N THR A 217 -19.82 -6.17 9.36
CA THR A 217 -19.07 -5.72 8.19
C THR A 217 -17.58 -6.01 8.32
N LEU A 218 -17.00 -5.77 9.50
CA LEU A 218 -15.58 -6.00 9.76
C LEU A 218 -15.25 -7.51 9.77
N ASP A 219 -16.11 -8.36 10.37
CA ASP A 219 -15.96 -9.82 10.32
C ASP A 219 -16.02 -10.37 8.87
N VAL A 220 -16.92 -9.86 8.03
CA VAL A 220 -16.95 -10.18 6.58
C VAL A 220 -15.62 -9.87 5.92
N VAL A 221 -15.06 -8.68 6.18
CA VAL A 221 -13.81 -8.22 5.57
C VAL A 221 -12.63 -9.08 6.02
N ASP A 222 -12.56 -9.44 7.30
CA ASP A 222 -11.53 -10.32 7.84
C ASP A 222 -11.63 -11.73 7.28
N ARG A 223 -12.81 -12.33 7.26
CA ARG A 223 -13.03 -13.68 6.69
C ARG A 223 -12.71 -13.73 5.20
N TRP A 224 -13.07 -12.67 4.46
CA TRP A 224 -12.65 -12.51 3.08
C TRP A 224 -11.13 -12.49 2.98
N ALA A 225 -10.43 -11.69 3.79
CA ALA A 225 -8.97 -11.60 3.77
C ALA A 225 -8.29 -12.94 4.14
N GLN A 226 -8.77 -13.64 5.18
CA GLN A 226 -8.28 -14.97 5.56
C GLN A 226 -8.29 -15.93 4.36
N ALA A 227 -9.42 -16.00 3.66
CA ALA A 227 -9.59 -16.88 2.52
C ALA A 227 -8.83 -16.39 1.28
N ALA A 228 -8.90 -15.10 0.96
CA ALA A 228 -8.31 -14.52 -0.23
C ALA A 228 -6.78 -14.62 -0.26
N PHE A 229 -6.15 -14.42 0.90
CA PHE A 229 -4.69 -14.45 1.03
C PHE A 229 -4.16 -15.82 1.50
N GLY A 230 -5.05 -16.72 1.95
CA GLY A 230 -4.66 -18.03 2.49
C GLY A 230 -3.77 -17.88 3.72
N LEU A 231 -4.21 -17.05 4.67
CA LEU A 231 -3.43 -16.66 5.83
C LEU A 231 -3.23 -17.84 6.79
N ASN A 232 -1.98 -18.05 7.18
CA ASN A 232 -1.62 -18.90 8.31
C ASN A 232 -1.69 -18.07 9.60
N PRO A 233 -2.46 -18.49 10.64
CA PRO A 233 -2.53 -17.81 11.93
C PRO A 233 -1.18 -17.59 12.61
N ASP A 234 -0.24 -18.51 12.43
CA ASP A 234 1.13 -18.38 12.98
C ASP A 234 2.10 -17.64 12.04
N GLY A 235 1.56 -17.05 10.98
CA GLY A 235 2.33 -16.32 9.98
C GLY A 235 2.72 -14.91 10.43
N GLU A 236 3.67 -14.34 9.69
CA GLU A 236 4.14 -12.98 9.87
C GLU A 236 4.15 -12.30 8.50
N TYR A 237 3.50 -11.15 8.41
CA TYR A 237 3.19 -10.54 7.11
C TYR A 237 3.58 -9.08 7.04
N PHE A 238 3.95 -8.66 5.83
CA PHE A 238 3.98 -7.26 5.44
C PHE A 238 2.76 -6.97 4.55
N ILE A 239 1.88 -6.07 4.99
CA ILE A 239 0.64 -5.74 4.29
C ILE A 239 0.70 -4.34 3.68
N LYS A 240 0.06 -4.17 2.52
CA LYS A 240 -0.07 -2.88 1.83
C LYS A 240 -1.26 -2.87 0.88
N THR A 241 -1.63 -1.69 0.41
CA THR A 241 -2.50 -1.53 -0.77
C THR A 241 -1.66 -1.74 -2.03
N GLY A 242 -2.29 -1.86 -3.20
CA GLY A 242 -1.59 -2.01 -4.48
C GLY A 242 -0.52 -0.95 -4.75
N THR A 243 -0.64 0.25 -4.16
CA THR A 243 0.26 1.38 -4.41
C THR A 243 0.93 1.96 -3.17
N PHE A 244 0.43 1.65 -1.97
CA PHE A 244 0.89 2.31 -0.74
C PHE A 244 0.94 1.36 0.46
N SER A 245 2.03 1.48 1.23
CA SER A 245 2.16 0.87 2.54
C SER A 245 2.18 1.98 3.59
N SER A 246 1.44 1.82 4.70
CA SER A 246 1.46 2.76 5.83
C SER A 246 2.73 2.62 6.69
N LYS A 247 3.89 2.29 6.08
CA LYS A 247 5.16 1.97 6.77
C LYS A 247 5.77 3.10 7.59
N TYR A 248 5.25 4.33 7.44
CA TYR A 248 5.60 5.49 8.26
C TYR A 248 5.00 5.41 9.68
N ASP A 249 4.07 4.48 9.87
CA ASP A 249 3.72 3.88 11.15
C ASP A 249 3.77 2.36 10.97
N TYR A 250 4.94 1.77 11.24
CA TYR A 250 5.23 0.39 10.84
C TYR A 250 4.30 -0.66 11.45
N ARG A 251 3.67 -0.32 12.58
CA ARG A 251 2.62 -1.12 13.24
C ARG A 251 1.43 -1.40 12.32
N ASN A 252 1.20 -0.56 11.31
CA ASN A 252 0.15 -0.76 10.32
C ASN A 252 0.57 -1.71 9.19
N ALA A 253 1.87 -1.85 8.92
CA ALA A 253 2.37 -2.61 7.78
C ALA A 253 2.89 -3.99 8.20
N HIS A 254 3.32 -4.17 9.45
CA HIS A 254 3.83 -5.42 9.98
C HIS A 254 2.79 -6.04 10.92
N VAL A 255 2.25 -7.18 10.51
CA VAL A 255 1.22 -7.91 11.26
C VAL A 255 1.82 -9.21 11.76
N THR A 256 1.70 -9.48 13.06
CA THR A 256 2.29 -10.66 13.69
C THR A 256 1.40 -11.25 14.79
N GLY A 257 1.41 -12.58 14.87
CA GLY A 257 0.68 -13.35 15.87
C GLY A 257 -0.80 -13.58 15.51
N PRO A 258 -1.41 -14.64 16.06
CA PRO A 258 -2.71 -15.12 15.59
C PRO A 258 -3.85 -14.11 15.64
N HIS A 259 -3.86 -13.25 16.65
CA HIS A 259 -4.90 -12.25 16.82
C HIS A 259 -4.84 -11.17 15.73
N GLU A 260 -3.68 -10.56 15.47
CA GLU A 260 -3.57 -9.56 14.40
C GLU A 260 -3.72 -10.20 13.03
N VAL A 261 -3.21 -11.42 12.83
CA VAL A 261 -3.37 -12.14 11.57
C VAL A 261 -4.84 -12.36 11.25
N ALA A 262 -5.67 -12.69 12.24
CA ALA A 262 -7.12 -12.84 12.07
C ALA A 262 -7.78 -11.55 11.53
N GLN A 263 -7.21 -10.38 11.86
CA GLN A 263 -7.75 -9.05 11.60
C GLN A 263 -7.09 -8.30 10.43
N ILE A 264 -6.35 -9.01 9.56
CA ILE A 264 -5.67 -8.40 8.41
C ILE A 264 -6.64 -7.66 7.49
N GLY A 265 -7.89 -8.11 7.39
CA GLY A 265 -8.91 -7.46 6.57
C GLY A 265 -9.21 -6.04 7.08
N GLU A 266 -9.46 -5.90 8.38
CA GLU A 266 -9.64 -4.61 9.04
C GLU A 266 -8.42 -3.69 8.85
N TYR A 267 -7.19 -4.21 9.02
CA TYR A 267 -5.97 -3.41 8.81
C TYR A 267 -5.88 -2.88 7.38
N LEU A 268 -6.08 -3.74 6.38
CA LEU A 268 -6.02 -3.34 4.97
C LEU A 268 -7.11 -2.31 4.64
N LEU A 269 -8.32 -2.50 5.16
CA LEU A 269 -9.42 -1.55 4.98
C LEU A 269 -9.10 -0.21 5.63
N TYR A 270 -8.64 -0.20 6.87
CA TYR A 270 -8.25 1.01 7.59
C TYR A 270 -7.14 1.79 6.88
N ILE A 271 -6.09 1.09 6.42
CA ILE A 271 -4.99 1.71 5.66
C ILE A 271 -5.51 2.30 4.36
N GLN A 272 -6.41 1.61 3.66
CA GLN A 272 -7.04 2.12 2.45
C GLN A 272 -7.88 3.38 2.77
N SER A 273 -8.70 3.36 3.82
CA SER A 273 -9.53 4.49 4.28
C SER A 273 -8.69 5.72 4.63
N GLN A 274 -7.65 5.53 5.44
CA GLN A 274 -6.71 6.60 5.80
C GLN A 274 -6.06 7.20 4.54
N ALA A 275 -5.57 6.34 3.64
CA ALA A 275 -4.85 6.77 2.45
C ALA A 275 -5.73 7.52 1.43
N VAL A 276 -6.98 7.07 1.19
CA VAL A 276 -7.89 7.83 0.31
C VAL A 276 -8.39 9.09 0.99
N GLY A 277 -8.59 9.05 2.32
CA GLY A 277 -8.93 10.20 3.14
C GLY A 277 -7.94 11.35 2.99
N MET A 278 -6.65 11.08 2.75
CA MET A 278 -5.62 12.10 2.51
C MET A 278 -5.90 12.99 1.29
N ALA A 279 -6.67 12.53 0.32
CA ALA A 279 -7.08 13.32 -0.84
C ALA A 279 -8.13 14.39 -0.48
N GLY A 280 -8.73 14.29 0.72
CA GLY A 280 -9.77 15.20 1.22
C GLY A 280 -9.31 16.66 1.23
N PRO A 281 -10.17 17.61 0.85
CA PRO A 281 -9.82 19.04 0.78
C PRO A 281 -9.56 19.69 2.15
N LEU A 282 -9.92 19.00 3.24
CA LEU A 282 -9.64 19.42 4.61
C LEU A 282 -8.26 18.96 5.12
N ASN A 283 -7.54 18.15 4.35
CA ASN A 283 -6.15 17.80 4.67
C ASN A 283 -5.21 18.91 4.20
N GLU A 284 -4.18 19.16 5.00
CA GLU A 284 -3.12 20.13 4.68
C GLU A 284 -1.75 19.46 4.68
N PRO A 285 -1.15 19.17 3.51
CA PRO A 285 -1.73 19.30 2.16
C PRO A 285 -2.69 18.15 1.82
N ALA A 286 -3.67 18.43 0.96
CA ALA A 286 -4.47 17.40 0.31
C ALA A 286 -3.59 16.61 -0.70
N MET A 287 -3.56 15.29 -0.55
CA MET A 287 -2.69 14.39 -1.31
C MET A 287 -3.51 13.27 -1.92
N TYR A 288 -3.80 13.38 -3.22
CA TYR A 288 -4.34 12.28 -4.02
C TYR A 288 -3.21 11.33 -4.48
N GLY A 289 -3.59 10.13 -4.93
CA GLY A 289 -2.64 9.20 -5.54
C GLY A 289 -2.01 8.19 -4.60
N VAL A 290 -2.27 8.30 -3.28
CA VAL A 290 -1.66 7.43 -2.25
C VAL A 290 -2.17 6.00 -2.44
N SER A 291 -3.49 5.80 -2.39
CA SER A 291 -4.14 4.50 -2.61
C SER A 291 -5.14 4.52 -3.76
N THR A 292 -4.77 5.14 -4.90
CA THR A 292 -5.53 5.03 -6.15
C THR A 292 -5.36 3.63 -6.75
N THR A 293 -6.02 2.64 -6.14
CA THR A 293 -5.89 1.22 -6.50
C THR A 293 -7.15 0.46 -6.08
N ASN A 294 -7.39 -0.68 -6.72
CA ASN A 294 -8.37 -1.68 -6.34
C ASN A 294 -7.71 -2.98 -5.86
N GLU A 295 -6.44 -2.92 -5.47
CA GLU A 295 -5.67 -4.06 -5.02
C GLU A 295 -5.32 -3.96 -3.53
N MET A 296 -5.38 -5.09 -2.83
CA MET A 296 -4.78 -5.29 -1.52
C MET A 296 -3.71 -6.37 -1.63
N VAL A 297 -2.64 -6.22 -0.85
CA VAL A 297 -1.43 -7.04 -0.97
C VAL A 297 -1.00 -7.54 0.40
N VAL A 298 -0.75 -8.85 0.47
CA VAL A 298 -0.11 -9.51 1.60
C VAL A 298 1.19 -10.15 1.12
N ARG A 299 2.29 -9.86 1.82
CA ARG A 299 3.63 -10.39 1.51
C ARG A 299 4.18 -11.15 2.71
N GLU A 300 5.07 -12.10 2.44
CA GLU A 300 5.90 -12.63 3.51
C GLU A 300 6.72 -11.49 4.13
N TYR A 301 6.80 -11.53 5.45
CA TYR A 301 7.69 -10.64 6.17
C TYR A 301 9.15 -10.99 5.86
N ILE A 302 9.99 -9.96 5.69
CA ILE A 302 11.44 -10.15 5.58
C ILE A 302 12.03 -9.90 6.97
N PRO A 303 12.53 -10.94 7.67
CA PRO A 303 13.05 -10.80 9.04
C PRO A 303 14.27 -9.88 9.09
N ASP A 304 14.46 -9.15 10.19
CA ASP A 304 15.70 -8.42 10.45
C ASP A 304 16.70 -9.34 11.10
N ARG A 305 17.67 -9.81 10.31
CA ARG A 305 18.69 -10.75 10.81
C ARG A 305 19.84 -10.04 11.50
N LEU A 306 19.92 -8.72 11.37
CA LEU A 306 21.04 -7.92 11.87
C LEU A 306 20.70 -7.19 13.16
N GLY A 307 19.43 -7.16 13.57
CA GLY A 307 18.97 -6.47 14.79
C GLY A 307 19.28 -4.97 14.71
N LEU A 308 18.90 -4.36 13.60
CA LEU A 308 19.20 -2.98 13.28
C LEU A 308 18.34 -2.02 14.13
N PRO A 309 18.82 -0.79 14.36
CA PRO A 309 17.97 0.27 14.91
C PRO A 309 16.72 0.45 14.06
N THR A 310 15.60 0.73 14.70
CA THR A 310 14.30 0.93 14.04
C THR A 310 13.93 2.41 13.99
N ILE A 311 13.17 2.79 12.97
CA ILE A 311 12.48 4.08 12.88
C ILE A 311 10.99 3.84 12.65
N TYR A 312 10.17 4.88 12.58
CA TYR A 312 8.75 4.75 12.23
C TYR A 312 8.01 3.70 13.08
N MET A 313 8.22 3.73 14.39
CA MET A 313 7.55 2.84 15.34
C MET A 313 7.82 1.34 15.09
N GLY A 314 8.99 1.00 14.53
CA GLY A 314 9.47 -0.39 14.47
C GLY A 314 10.07 -0.84 13.14
N LEU A 315 10.09 0.02 12.10
CA LEU A 315 10.69 -0.30 10.80
C LEU A 315 12.21 -0.44 10.92
N PRO A 316 12.81 -1.61 10.64
CA PRO A 316 14.25 -1.79 10.68
C PRO A 316 14.95 -0.94 9.63
N LEU A 317 15.94 -0.15 10.05
CA LEU A 317 16.62 0.80 9.18
C LEU A 317 17.74 0.11 8.37
N ARG A 318 17.30 -0.68 7.38
CA ARG A 318 18.13 -1.40 6.42
C ARG A 318 18.67 -0.49 5.32
N CYS A 319 19.76 -0.91 4.68
CA CYS A 319 20.29 -0.20 3.53
C CYS A 319 19.38 -0.45 2.31
N GLU A 320 18.85 0.63 1.73
CA GLU A 320 17.93 0.59 0.60
C GLU A 320 18.44 1.46 -0.56
N TYR A 321 18.20 0.99 -1.77
CA TYR A 321 18.60 1.60 -3.03
C TYR A 321 17.37 1.94 -3.84
N ARG A 322 17.35 3.14 -4.41
CA ARG A 322 16.38 3.51 -5.43
C ARG A 322 17.06 3.53 -6.79
N CYS A 323 16.73 2.58 -7.64
CA CYS A 323 17.29 2.45 -8.99
C CYS A 323 16.31 3.02 -10.01
N PHE A 324 16.72 4.04 -10.76
CA PHE A 324 15.96 4.55 -11.89
C PHE A 324 16.37 3.80 -13.16
N ILE A 325 15.39 3.28 -13.88
CA ILE A 325 15.59 2.45 -15.06
C ILE A 325 14.64 2.89 -16.19
N ASP A 326 15.07 2.65 -17.42
CA ASP A 326 14.27 2.85 -18.63
C ASP A 326 14.03 1.49 -19.27
N CYS A 327 12.79 1.01 -19.21
CA CYS A 327 12.42 -0.29 -19.73
C CYS A 327 12.26 -0.28 -21.25
N ASP A 328 12.10 0.88 -21.89
CA ASP A 328 12.02 1.00 -23.35
C ASP A 328 13.42 0.92 -23.97
N THR A 329 14.39 1.64 -23.40
CA THR A 329 15.78 1.67 -23.91
C THR A 329 16.67 0.60 -23.31
N LYS A 330 16.18 -0.13 -22.29
CA LYS A 330 16.93 -1.14 -21.53
C LYS A 330 18.18 -0.55 -20.86
N GLU A 331 18.06 0.70 -20.37
CA GLU A 331 19.16 1.43 -19.74
C GLU A 331 18.92 1.71 -18.25
N PRO A 332 19.95 1.59 -17.40
CA PRO A 332 19.96 2.24 -16.09
C PRO A 332 20.07 3.75 -16.26
N LEU A 333 19.26 4.50 -15.52
CA LEU A 333 19.23 5.97 -15.55
C LEU A 333 19.98 6.59 -14.36
N GLY A 334 20.05 5.88 -13.24
CA GLY A 334 20.83 6.27 -12.07
C GLY A 334 20.40 5.51 -10.81
N ILE A 335 21.13 5.70 -9.72
CA ILE A 335 20.86 5.06 -8.42
C ILE A 335 21.02 6.08 -7.30
N HIS A 336 20.14 6.05 -6.31
CA HIS A 336 20.11 6.97 -5.18
C HIS A 336 19.97 6.20 -3.85
N PRO A 337 20.58 6.66 -2.74
CA PRO A 337 20.28 6.09 -1.43
C PRO A 337 18.83 6.40 -1.05
N TYR A 338 18.02 5.39 -0.76
CA TYR A 338 16.61 5.61 -0.37
C TYR A 338 16.52 6.48 0.89
N TRP A 339 17.39 6.18 1.87
CA TRP A 339 17.55 6.95 3.09
C TRP A 339 18.56 8.10 2.92
N ASP A 340 18.23 9.07 2.05
CA ASP A 340 19.11 10.22 1.79
C ASP A 340 19.35 11.06 3.07
N PRO A 341 20.61 11.29 3.50
CA PRO A 341 20.89 12.04 4.73
C PRO A 341 20.29 13.44 4.80
N LYS A 342 20.19 14.17 3.69
CA LYS A 342 19.63 15.52 3.71
C LYS A 342 18.14 15.46 3.95
N VAL A 343 17.43 14.57 3.26
CA VAL A 343 15.97 14.42 3.40
C VAL A 343 15.61 13.87 4.77
N MET A 344 16.30 12.83 5.24
CA MET A 344 15.97 12.19 6.51
C MET A 344 16.27 13.12 7.70
N ASN A 345 17.41 13.82 7.70
CA ASN A 345 17.70 14.79 8.75
C ASN A 345 16.69 15.94 8.74
N HIS A 346 16.30 16.43 7.56
CA HIS A 346 15.27 17.47 7.44
C HIS A 346 13.90 16.99 7.97
N ARG A 347 13.46 15.78 7.59
CA ARG A 347 12.19 15.18 8.05
C ARG A 347 12.12 15.06 9.57
N PHE A 348 13.20 14.63 10.23
CA PHE A 348 13.17 14.37 11.66
C PHE A 348 13.49 15.59 12.53
N ARG A 349 14.20 16.59 12.01
CA ARG A 349 14.70 17.74 12.80
C ARG A 349 13.96 19.04 12.51
N ASP A 350 13.48 19.24 11.29
CA ASP A 350 13.04 20.55 10.82
C ASP A 350 11.55 20.64 10.52
N TRP A 351 10.85 19.49 10.43
CA TRP A 351 9.40 19.47 10.19
C TRP A 351 8.61 19.94 11.42
N PRO A 352 7.37 20.43 11.24
CA PRO A 352 6.54 20.96 12.34
C PRO A 352 6.30 19.96 13.49
N ASP A 353 6.36 18.66 13.21
CA ASP A 353 6.17 17.57 14.17
C ASP A 353 7.48 17.07 14.80
N SER A 354 8.62 17.76 14.62
CA SER A 354 9.94 17.32 15.11
C SER A 354 10.04 17.20 16.64
N ASP A 355 9.15 17.88 17.36
CA ASP A 355 9.02 17.76 18.83
C ASP A 355 8.25 16.52 19.28
N ASN A 356 7.60 15.79 18.36
CA ASN A 356 6.94 14.52 18.66
C ASN A 356 7.98 13.50 19.18
N PRO A 357 7.70 12.78 20.29
CA PRO A 357 8.60 11.76 20.83
C PRO A 357 9.05 10.70 19.81
N HIS A 358 8.18 10.29 18.88
CA HIS A 358 8.54 9.36 17.80
C HIS A 358 9.57 9.99 16.85
N MET A 359 9.42 11.26 16.48
CA MET A 359 10.39 11.96 15.60
C MET A 359 11.73 12.17 16.30
N ARG A 360 11.73 12.46 17.61
CA ARG A 360 12.97 12.56 18.40
C ARG A 360 13.70 11.23 18.51
N HIS A 361 12.94 10.14 18.71
CA HIS A 361 13.48 8.79 18.69
C HIS A 361 14.13 8.49 17.34
N ASP A 362 13.39 8.69 16.25
CA ASP A 362 13.85 8.39 14.89
C ASP A 362 15.05 9.25 14.49
N ALA A 363 15.12 10.51 14.92
CA ALA A 363 16.28 11.37 14.72
C ALA A 363 17.57 10.79 15.33
N VAL A 364 17.47 10.18 16.52
CA VAL A 364 18.61 9.55 17.21
C VAL A 364 18.96 8.22 16.53
N ALA A 365 17.98 7.36 16.28
CA ALA A 365 18.18 6.08 15.61
C ALA A 365 18.80 6.26 14.21
N TYR A 366 18.27 7.19 13.42
CA TYR A 366 18.80 7.53 12.11
C TYR A 366 20.22 8.09 12.21
N ALA A 367 20.46 9.08 13.08
CA ALA A 367 21.80 9.64 13.26
C ALA A 367 22.80 8.55 13.67
N MET A 368 22.40 7.55 14.46
CA MET A 368 23.28 6.43 14.81
C MET A 368 23.66 5.57 13.61
N ARG A 369 22.68 5.30 12.74
CA ARG A 369 22.76 4.33 11.64
C ARG A 369 23.26 4.94 10.32
N GLU A 370 23.10 6.25 10.12
CA GLU A 370 23.48 7.00 8.90
C GLU A 370 24.90 6.69 8.40
N PRO A 371 25.97 6.71 9.23
CA PRO A 371 27.33 6.47 8.70
C PRO A 371 27.56 5.04 8.20
N SER A 372 26.90 4.03 8.80
CA SER A 372 27.00 2.65 8.30
C SER A 372 26.10 2.45 7.08
N LEU A 373 24.90 3.04 7.04
CA LEU A 373 24.03 3.02 5.85
C LEU A 373 24.74 3.57 4.63
N MET A 374 25.36 4.74 4.75
CA MET A 374 26.03 5.37 3.60
C MET A 374 27.28 4.61 3.19
N ARG A 375 28.03 4.02 4.13
CA ARG A 375 29.16 3.14 3.79
C ARG A 375 28.71 1.88 3.06
N GLU A 376 27.65 1.23 3.52
CA GLU A 376 27.08 0.04 2.87
C GLU A 376 26.56 0.36 1.47
N TYR A 377 25.82 1.47 1.34
CA TYR A 377 25.33 1.97 0.07
C TYR A 377 26.48 2.24 -0.90
N GLU A 378 27.47 3.05 -0.51
CA GLU A 378 28.61 3.38 -1.37
C GLU A 378 29.43 2.16 -1.77
N ALA A 379 29.63 1.21 -0.84
CA ALA A 379 30.37 -0.01 -1.11
C ALA A 379 29.66 -0.97 -2.09
N THR A 380 28.32 -0.93 -2.17
CA THR A 380 27.55 -1.95 -2.92
C THR A 380 26.61 -1.40 -3.98
N LYS A 381 26.46 -0.07 -4.14
CA LYS A 381 25.60 0.55 -5.17
C LYS A 381 25.96 0.13 -6.59
N SER A 382 27.25 -0.04 -6.89
CA SER A 382 27.70 -0.47 -8.23
C SER A 382 27.32 -1.92 -8.53
N LEU A 383 27.37 -2.79 -7.51
CA LEU A 383 26.95 -4.19 -7.61
C LEU A 383 25.43 -4.27 -7.86
N VAL A 384 24.65 -3.54 -7.06
CA VAL A 384 23.19 -3.48 -7.23
C VAL A 384 22.83 -2.95 -8.62
N ALA A 385 23.46 -1.87 -9.06
CA ALA A 385 23.21 -1.30 -10.40
C ALA A 385 23.54 -2.28 -11.54
N ALA A 386 24.60 -3.08 -11.39
CA ALA A 386 24.97 -4.10 -12.37
C ALA A 386 23.89 -5.20 -12.47
N HIS A 387 23.42 -5.74 -11.34
CA HIS A 387 22.39 -6.76 -11.35
C HIS A 387 21.00 -6.22 -11.74
N VAL A 388 20.66 -4.97 -11.40
CA VAL A 388 19.44 -4.34 -11.91
C VAL A 388 19.48 -4.23 -13.43
N LYS A 389 20.64 -3.93 -14.02
CA LYS A 389 20.81 -3.90 -15.48
C LYS A 389 20.52 -5.26 -16.13
N GLU A 390 20.84 -6.37 -15.46
CA GLU A 390 20.57 -7.73 -15.94
C GLU A 390 19.06 -8.07 -15.97
N LEU A 391 18.23 -7.37 -15.19
CA LEU A 391 16.77 -7.52 -15.23
C LEU A 391 16.17 -6.90 -16.49
N LEU A 392 16.72 -5.80 -16.98
CA LEU A 392 16.11 -4.96 -18.02
C LEU A 392 15.71 -5.71 -19.30
N PRO A 393 16.53 -6.61 -19.87
CA PRO A 393 16.14 -7.35 -21.07
C PRO A 393 14.87 -8.18 -20.92
N GLY A 394 14.60 -8.70 -19.71
CA GLY A 394 13.40 -9.49 -19.40
C GLY A 394 12.26 -8.69 -18.78
N LEU A 395 12.50 -7.43 -18.39
CA LEU A 395 11.51 -6.56 -17.79
C LEU A 395 10.62 -5.94 -18.88
N ASP A 396 9.50 -6.60 -19.12
CA ASP A 396 8.52 -6.25 -20.15
C ASP A 396 7.49 -5.24 -19.61
N LEU A 397 7.98 -4.01 -19.37
CA LEU A 397 7.19 -2.85 -19.00
C LEU A 397 7.54 -1.69 -19.92
N ALA A 398 6.61 -0.76 -20.11
CA ALA A 398 6.85 0.46 -20.87
C ALA A 398 7.32 1.60 -19.96
N GLY A 399 8.13 2.50 -20.49
CA GLY A 399 8.52 3.74 -19.83
C GLY A 399 9.59 3.61 -18.74
N GLN A 400 9.67 4.63 -17.88
CA GLN A 400 10.70 4.78 -16.87
C GLN A 400 10.18 4.45 -15.47
N TRP A 401 10.96 3.68 -14.72
CA TRP A 401 10.57 3.17 -13.42
C TRP A 401 11.62 3.48 -12.35
N SER A 402 11.13 3.61 -11.12
CA SER A 402 11.91 3.52 -9.90
C SER A 402 11.75 2.11 -9.34
N LEU A 403 12.85 1.40 -9.13
CA LEU A 403 12.91 0.08 -8.51
C LEU A 403 13.65 0.19 -7.17
N ASP A 404 12.94 -0.11 -6.09
CA ASP A 404 13.50 -0.08 -4.75
C ASP A 404 14.02 -1.47 -4.35
N VAL A 405 15.28 -1.51 -3.91
CA VAL A 405 16.00 -2.72 -3.49
C VAL A 405 16.38 -2.57 -2.03
N MET A 406 16.11 -3.58 -1.22
CA MET A 406 16.49 -3.62 0.19
C MET A 406 17.57 -4.65 0.45
N ARG A 407 18.58 -4.30 1.23
CA ARG A 407 19.66 -5.20 1.64
C ARG A 407 19.48 -5.65 3.08
N ASP A 408 19.57 -6.95 3.32
CA ASP A 408 19.62 -7.58 4.64
C ASP A 408 20.82 -8.54 4.70
N GLY A 409 21.92 -8.09 5.33
CA GLY A 409 23.20 -8.81 5.28
C GLY A 409 23.75 -8.91 3.85
N ASP A 410 23.82 -10.13 3.34
CA ASP A 410 24.27 -10.45 1.97
C ASP A 410 23.10 -10.71 1.01
N GLU A 411 21.85 -10.62 1.48
CA GLU A 411 20.66 -10.80 0.66
C GLU A 411 20.12 -9.46 0.14
N TYR A 412 19.67 -9.46 -1.13
CA TYR A 412 19.09 -8.31 -1.81
C TYR A 412 17.66 -8.62 -2.25
N TRP A 413 16.73 -7.79 -1.83
CA TRP A 413 15.30 -7.98 -2.02
C TRP A 413 14.73 -6.90 -2.94
N LEU A 414 13.98 -7.28 -3.96
CA LEU A 414 13.18 -6.35 -4.75
C LEU A 414 11.89 -6.07 -3.98
N ILE A 415 11.73 -4.84 -3.51
CA ILE A 415 10.70 -4.53 -2.52
C ILE A 415 9.59 -3.63 -3.04
N ASP A 416 9.85 -2.75 -4.00
CA ASP A 416 8.81 -1.86 -4.53
C ASP A 416 9.15 -1.32 -5.93
N MET A 417 8.13 -0.91 -6.67
CA MET A 417 8.28 -0.28 -7.98
C MET A 417 7.22 0.80 -8.21
N ALA A 418 7.61 1.88 -8.88
CA ALA A 418 6.69 2.96 -9.25
C ALA A 418 7.17 3.70 -10.52
N PRO A 419 6.27 4.40 -11.26
CA PRO A 419 6.67 5.29 -12.35
C PRO A 419 7.73 6.30 -11.88
N ALA A 420 8.84 6.39 -12.63
CA ALA A 420 10.01 7.14 -12.21
C ALA A 420 9.70 8.62 -11.92
N GLU A 421 8.84 9.26 -12.72
CA GLU A 421 8.54 10.69 -12.57
C GLU A 421 7.82 11.04 -11.27
N ARG A 422 7.22 10.06 -10.60
CA ARG A 422 6.48 10.21 -9.34
C ARG A 422 7.31 9.86 -8.12
N SER A 423 8.49 9.27 -8.31
CA SER A 423 9.34 8.81 -7.23
C SER A 423 10.26 9.94 -6.75
N ALA A 424 10.47 9.99 -5.43
CA ALA A 424 11.46 10.90 -4.86
C ALA A 424 12.85 10.64 -5.47
N TYR A 425 13.60 11.72 -5.68
CA TYR A 425 14.95 11.76 -6.27
C TYR A 425 15.03 11.69 -7.81
N TYR A 426 13.93 11.51 -8.53
CA TYR A 426 13.97 11.45 -10.00
C TYR A 426 14.64 12.68 -10.63
N GLY A 427 14.30 13.88 -10.15
CA GLY A 427 14.86 15.14 -10.63
C GLY A 427 16.32 15.37 -10.26
N GLN A 428 16.84 14.67 -9.25
CA GLN A 428 18.20 14.78 -8.74
C GLN A 428 19.11 13.73 -9.39
N THR A 429 18.58 12.53 -9.63
CA THR A 429 19.34 11.36 -10.06
C THR A 429 19.31 11.17 -11.57
N VAL A 430 18.16 11.35 -12.23
CA VAL A 430 18.03 11.09 -13.67
C VAL A 430 18.47 12.33 -14.48
N PRO A 431 19.43 12.20 -15.43
CA PRO A 431 19.87 13.32 -16.26
C PRO A 431 18.71 13.95 -17.04
N LYS A 432 18.62 15.29 -17.06
CA LYS A 432 17.50 16.03 -17.67
C LYS A 432 17.18 15.59 -19.11
N GLY A 433 18.21 15.33 -19.93
CA GLY A 433 18.05 14.90 -21.33
C GLY A 433 17.58 13.44 -21.50
N LYS A 434 17.61 12.63 -20.44
CA LYS A 434 17.13 11.25 -20.44
C LYS A 434 15.71 11.10 -19.86
N ARG A 435 15.13 12.15 -19.27
CA ARG A 435 13.82 12.07 -18.62
C ARG A 435 12.70 11.90 -19.65
N ARG A 436 11.89 10.86 -19.47
CA ARG A 436 10.72 10.54 -20.30
C ARG A 436 9.54 10.18 -19.38
N PRO A 437 8.90 11.19 -18.76
CA PRO A 437 7.74 10.95 -17.90
C PRO A 437 6.66 10.17 -18.65
N MET A 438 6.04 9.20 -17.98
CA MET A 438 4.94 8.43 -18.56
C MET A 438 3.73 9.32 -18.84
N VAL A 439 3.05 9.05 -19.95
CA VAL A 439 1.75 9.66 -20.22
C VAL A 439 0.69 8.78 -19.59
N GLU A 440 -0.05 9.34 -18.64
CA GLU A 440 -1.16 8.64 -18.00
C GLU A 440 -2.35 8.51 -18.96
N ASN A 441 -2.99 7.35 -18.93
CA ASN A 441 -4.30 7.14 -19.53
C ASN A 441 -5.22 6.51 -18.48
N TRP A 442 -6.22 7.27 -18.03
CA TRP A 442 -7.22 6.80 -17.06
C TRP A 442 -8.56 6.46 -17.70
N ILE A 443 -8.63 6.39 -19.04
CA ILE A 443 -9.87 6.06 -19.73
C ILE A 443 -9.91 4.56 -20.02
N PRO A 444 -10.79 3.80 -19.35
CA PRO A 444 -10.91 2.37 -19.62
C PRO A 444 -11.50 2.14 -21.01
N GLU A 445 -10.97 1.15 -21.71
CA GLU A 445 -11.62 0.62 -22.90
C GLU A 445 -12.85 -0.17 -22.46
N LEU A 446 -14.02 0.34 -22.81
CA LEU A 446 -15.27 -0.38 -22.62
C LEU A 446 -15.48 -1.24 -23.85
N GLU A 447 -15.42 -2.56 -23.69
CA GLU A 447 -15.87 -3.47 -24.74
C GLU A 447 -17.35 -3.19 -25.01
N GLY A 448 -17.63 -2.48 -26.10
CA GLY A 448 -18.98 -2.44 -26.64
C GLY A 448 -19.32 -3.86 -27.06
N LYS A 449 -20.41 -4.42 -26.53
CA LYS A 449 -21.08 -5.54 -27.19
C LYS A 449 -21.31 -5.11 -28.63
N ARG A 450 -20.52 -5.64 -29.57
CA ARG A 450 -20.81 -5.55 -30.99
C ARG A 450 -21.97 -6.47 -31.32
#